data_AF-A0A850QZH0-F1
#
_entry.id   AF-A0A850QZH0-F1
#
_cell.length_a   1.000
_cell.length_b   1.000
_cell.length_c   1.000
_cell.angle_alpha   90.00
_cell.angle_beta   90.00
_cell.angle_gamma   90.00
#
_symmetry.space_group_name_H-M   'P 1'
#
loop_
_entity.id
_entity.type
_entity.pdbx_description
1 polymer ?
#
loop_
_entity_poly.entity_id
_entity_poly.type
_entity_poly.pdbx_seq_one_letter_code
_entity_poly.pdbx_strand_id
1 'polypeptide(L)'
;LSLSPADLAEAKAQNVSILTYLANHFDTPVIAYAAPIVAIIAITKSFLGHYLGAGEGLNGIVTKAARSRGKTISPKALNTFTAVFMLVTTWAVATINPSILGMIESLGGPVIAMLLFIMPMYAIKKVPAMHKYAGKLSNVFVTVIGLISISAIFYSLAM
;
A
#
# COMPACT_ATOMS: atom_id res chain seq x y z
N LEU A 1 6.67 -26.20 4.32
CA LEU A 1 5.71 -25.08 4.36
C LEU A 1 4.37 -25.66 4.73
N SER A 2 3.62 -25.01 5.63
CA SER A 2 2.30 -25.49 6.09
C SER A 2 1.20 -25.40 5.01
N LEU A 3 1.50 -24.81 3.85
CA LEU A 3 0.61 -24.61 2.71
C LEU A 3 1.34 -24.98 1.42
N SER A 4 0.64 -25.66 0.51
CA SER A 4 1.10 -25.94 -0.85
C SER A 4 0.85 -24.75 -1.79
N PRO A 5 1.46 -24.73 -2.99
CA PRO A 5 1.14 -23.73 -4.01
C PRO A 5 -0.35 -23.73 -4.40
N ALA A 6 -1.00 -24.90 -4.38
CA ALA A 6 -2.44 -25.01 -4.65
C ALA A 6 -3.26 -24.32 -3.56
N ASP A 7 -2.89 -24.48 -2.28
CA ASP A 7 -3.56 -23.83 -1.16
C ASP A 7 -3.46 -22.30 -1.21
N LEU A 8 -2.29 -21.78 -1.62
CA LEU A 8 -2.09 -20.34 -1.79
C LEU A 8 -2.92 -19.79 -2.95
N ALA A 9 -3.05 -20.55 -4.04
CA ALA A 9 -3.91 -20.18 -5.16
C ALA A 9 -5.38 -20.17 -4.76
N GLU A 10 -5.82 -21.13 -3.95
CA GLU A 10 -7.17 -21.18 -3.41
C GLU A 10 -7.46 -20.02 -2.45
N ALA A 11 -6.55 -19.73 -1.52
CA ALA A 11 -6.66 -18.56 -0.63
C ALA A 11 -6.75 -17.24 -1.43
N LYS A 12 -5.97 -17.11 -2.51
CA LYS A 12 -6.04 -15.97 -3.44
C LYS A 12 -7.40 -15.89 -4.12
N ALA A 13 -7.94 -17.01 -4.59
CA ALA A 13 -9.25 -17.07 -5.26
C ALA A 13 -10.40 -16.71 -4.30
N GLN A 14 -10.31 -17.13 -3.04
CA GLN A 14 -11.29 -16.81 -2.00
C GLN A 14 -11.16 -15.37 -1.46
N ASN A 15 -10.10 -14.64 -1.80
CA ASN A 15 -9.78 -13.30 -1.29
C ASN A 15 -9.77 -13.22 0.25
N VAL A 16 -9.27 -14.27 0.91
CA VAL A 16 -9.17 -14.34 2.37
C VAL A 16 -7.72 -14.26 2.84
N SER A 17 -7.53 -13.87 4.11
CA SER A 17 -6.20 -13.92 4.71
C SER A 17 -5.72 -15.36 4.83
N ILE A 18 -4.39 -15.58 4.82
CA ILE A 18 -3.80 -16.90 5.04
C ILE A 18 -4.24 -17.50 6.38
N LEU A 19 -4.38 -16.66 7.41
CA LEU A 19 -4.85 -17.10 8.72
C LEU A 19 -6.30 -17.59 8.69
N THR A 20 -7.17 -16.90 7.94
CA THR A 20 -8.56 -17.33 7.69
C THR A 20 -8.60 -18.61 6.87
N TYR A 21 -7.77 -18.73 5.83
CA TYR A 21 -7.67 -19.94 5.02
C TYR A 21 -7.25 -21.15 5.87
N LEU A 22 -6.21 -20.99 6.71
CA LEU A 22 -5.75 -22.04 7.62
C LEU A 22 -6.82 -22.46 8.63
N ALA A 23 -7.59 -21.50 9.15
CA ALA A 23 -8.70 -21.79 10.06
C ALA A 23 -9.79 -22.66 9.38
N ASN A 24 -10.09 -22.38 8.11
CA ASN A 24 -11.16 -23.05 7.37
C ASN A 24 -10.71 -24.39 6.75
N HIS A 25 -9.46 -24.49 6.30
CA HIS A 25 -8.96 -25.66 5.56
C HIS A 25 -8.59 -26.83 6.48
N PHE A 26 -8.02 -26.54 7.65
CA PHE A 26 -7.53 -27.58 8.57
C PHE A 26 -8.53 -27.94 9.69
N ASP A 27 -9.72 -27.31 9.71
CA ASP A 27 -10.80 -27.55 10.69
C ASP A 27 -10.29 -27.61 12.14
N THR A 28 -9.30 -26.76 12.48
CA THR A 28 -8.67 -26.76 13.80
C THR A 28 -9.40 -25.78 14.72
N PRO A 29 -10.12 -26.25 15.76
CA PRO A 29 -10.97 -25.38 16.59
C PRO A 29 -10.18 -24.24 17.25
N VAL A 30 -8.94 -24.52 17.65
CA VAL A 30 -8.06 -23.51 18.27
C VAL A 30 -7.76 -22.36 17.31
N ILE A 31 -7.46 -22.64 16.03
CA ILE A 31 -7.16 -21.61 15.04
C ILE A 31 -8.44 -20.86 14.66
N ALA A 32 -9.57 -21.57 14.53
CA ALA A 32 -10.86 -20.95 14.23
C ALA A 32 -11.27 -19.87 15.25
N TYR A 33 -11.03 -20.09 16.55
CA TYR A 33 -11.30 -19.09 17.58
C TYR A 33 -10.21 -18.02 17.72
N ALA A 34 -8.94 -18.39 17.55
CA ALA A 34 -7.83 -17.45 17.69
C ALA A 34 -7.69 -16.49 16.48
N ALA A 35 -7.99 -16.97 15.28
CA ALA A 35 -7.77 -16.24 14.03
C ALA A 35 -8.49 -14.88 13.98
N PRO A 36 -9.80 -14.76 14.31
CA PRO A 36 -10.48 -13.47 14.33
C PRO A 36 -9.88 -12.49 15.36
N ILE A 37 -9.49 -12.99 16.54
CA ILE A 37 -8.91 -12.17 17.61
C ILE A 37 -7.58 -11.57 17.13
N VAL A 38 -6.71 -12.41 16.56
CA VAL A 38 -5.42 -11.98 16.00
C VAL A 38 -5.63 -10.99 14.86
N ALA A 39 -6.59 -11.25 13.97
CA ALA A 39 -6.91 -10.36 12.86
C ALA A 39 -7.38 -8.97 13.35
N ILE A 40 -8.28 -8.91 14.33
CA ILE A 40 -8.76 -7.64 14.91
C ILE A 40 -7.61 -6.85 15.54
N ILE A 41 -6.75 -7.50 16.32
CA ILE A 41 -5.58 -6.86 16.95
C ILE A 41 -4.63 -6.33 15.88
N ALA A 42 -4.32 -7.15 14.86
CA ALA A 42 -3.43 -6.77 13.78
C ALA A 42 -3.96 -5.59 12.97
N ILE A 43 -5.24 -5.61 12.60
CA ILE A 43 -5.90 -4.53 11.86
C ILE A 43 -5.90 -3.25 12.70
N THR A 44 -6.30 -3.32 13.96
CA THR A 44 -6.37 -2.14 14.86
C THR A 44 -4.99 -1.51 15.05
N LYS A 45 -3.96 -2.32 15.26
CA LYS A 45 -2.58 -1.82 15.40
C LYS A 45 -2.06 -1.19 14.11
N SER A 46 -2.32 -1.82 12.97
CA SER A 46 -1.85 -1.34 11.66
C SER A 46 -2.59 -0.07 11.21
N PHE A 47 -3.87 0.06 11.58
CA PHE A 47 -4.76 1.10 11.08
C PHE A 47 -4.22 2.51 11.33
N LEU A 48 -3.75 2.82 12.54
CA LEU A 48 -3.38 4.20 12.90
C LEU A 48 -2.25 4.76 12.03
N GLY A 49 -1.21 3.97 11.77
CA GLY A 49 -0.08 4.42 10.92
C GLY A 49 -0.51 4.68 9.48
N HIS A 50 -1.36 3.81 8.92
CA HIS A 50 -1.86 3.96 7.55
C HIS A 50 -2.85 5.13 7.45
N TYR A 51 -3.74 5.30 8.43
CA TYR A 51 -4.69 6.40 8.49
C TYR A 51 -3.98 7.75 8.57
N LEU A 52 -2.99 7.90 9.46
CA LEU A 52 -2.24 9.14 9.61
C LEU A 52 -1.47 9.47 8.32
N GLY A 53 -0.74 8.49 7.76
CA GLY A 53 0.01 8.70 6.52
C GLY A 53 -0.87 9.06 5.32
N ALA A 54 -2.00 8.36 5.14
CA ALA A 54 -2.96 8.65 4.08
C ALA A 54 -3.63 10.02 4.29
N GLY A 55 -4.01 10.34 5.53
CA GLY A 55 -4.64 11.61 5.89
C GLY A 55 -3.72 12.80 5.66
N GLU A 56 -2.45 12.71 6.06
CA GLU A 56 -1.43 13.74 5.80
C GLU A 56 -1.19 13.92 4.30
N GLY A 57 -1.08 12.82 3.55
CA GLY A 57 -0.95 12.85 2.10
C GLY A 57 -2.12 13.56 1.41
N LEU A 58 -3.36 13.18 1.76
CA LEU A 58 -4.57 13.78 1.20
C LEU A 58 -4.68 15.26 1.57
N ASN A 59 -4.47 15.61 2.84
CA ASN A 59 -4.47 16.98 3.31
C ASN A 59 -3.45 17.84 2.55
N GLY A 60 -2.24 17.31 2.32
CA GLY A 60 -1.19 17.97 1.56
C GLY A 60 -1.59 18.22 0.11
N ILE A 61 -2.17 17.22 -0.57
CA ILE A 61 -2.66 17.33 -1.95
C ILE A 61 -3.76 18.38 -2.05
N VAL A 62 -4.79 18.29 -1.19
CA VAL A 62 -5.94 19.21 -1.20
C VAL A 62 -5.50 20.64 -0.88
N THR A 63 -4.62 20.83 0.11
CA THR A 63 -4.10 22.16 0.47
C THR A 63 -3.30 22.76 -0.68
N LYS A 64 -2.44 21.98 -1.34
CA LYS A 64 -1.66 22.43 -2.49
C LYS A 64 -2.56 22.82 -3.66
N ALA A 65 -3.60 22.02 -3.93
CA ALA A 65 -4.58 22.27 -4.98
C ALA A 65 -5.51 23.47 -4.70
N ALA A 66 -5.78 23.77 -3.43
CA ALA A 66 -6.53 24.96 -3.02
C ALA A 66 -5.68 26.23 -3.15
N ARG A 67 -4.43 26.18 -2.67
CA ARG A 67 -3.48 27.30 -2.75
C ARG A 67 -3.18 27.71 -4.19
N SER A 68 -3.05 26.76 -5.11
CA SER A 68 -2.85 27.06 -6.54
C SER A 68 -4.02 27.81 -7.18
N ARG A 69 -5.19 27.83 -6.54
CA ARG A 69 -6.39 28.58 -6.94
C ARG A 69 -6.64 29.82 -6.07
N GLY A 70 -5.65 30.23 -5.26
CA GLY A 70 -5.77 31.37 -4.34
C GLY A 70 -6.72 31.13 -3.16
N LYS A 71 -7.10 29.88 -2.88
CA LYS A 71 -8.01 29.53 -1.78
C LYS A 71 -7.25 28.96 -0.59
N THR A 72 -7.69 29.32 0.61
CA THR A 72 -7.23 28.74 1.87
C THR A 72 -8.38 27.94 2.50
N ILE A 73 -8.05 26.76 3.04
CA ILE A 73 -9.03 25.88 3.71
C ILE A 73 -8.65 25.82 5.17
N SER A 74 -9.64 25.93 6.07
CA SER A 74 -9.38 25.80 7.50
C SER A 74 -8.90 24.37 7.83
N PRO A 75 -7.92 24.19 8.75
CA PRO A 75 -7.43 22.86 9.12
C PRO A 75 -8.54 21.94 9.64
N LYS A 76 -9.52 22.50 10.37
CA LYS A 76 -10.67 21.74 10.90
C LYS A 76 -11.53 21.19 9.77
N ALA A 77 -11.91 22.03 8.79
CA ALA A 77 -12.72 21.59 7.66
C ALA A 77 -11.97 20.55 6.81
N LEU A 78 -10.68 20.75 6.61
CA LEU A 78 -9.84 19.82 5.86
C LEU A 78 -9.74 18.45 6.55
N ASN A 79 -9.49 18.43 7.87
CA ASN A 79 -9.40 17.20 8.63
C ASN A 79 -10.74 16.44 8.68
N THR A 80 -11.86 17.16 8.84
CA THR A 80 -13.20 16.55 8.79
C THR A 80 -13.48 15.96 7.41
N PHE A 81 -13.20 16.71 6.34
CA PHE A 81 -13.33 16.19 4.97
C PHE A 81 -12.50 14.92 4.77
N THR A 82 -11.23 14.94 5.18
CA THR A 82 -10.31 13.81 5.03
C THR A 82 -10.76 12.59 5.83
N ALA A 83 -11.25 12.77 7.06
CA ALA A 83 -11.80 11.68 7.87
C ALA A 83 -13.05 11.07 7.22
N VAL A 84 -14.00 11.90 6.76
CA VAL A 84 -15.22 11.43 6.09
C VAL A 84 -14.89 10.73 4.78
N PHE A 85 -13.98 11.29 3.98
CA PHE A 85 -13.52 10.70 2.74
C PHE A 85 -12.89 9.33 2.97
N MET A 86 -11.98 9.20 3.94
CA MET A 86 -11.39 7.91 4.30
C MET A 86 -12.43 6.91 4.78
N LEU A 87 -13.38 7.31 5.62
CA LEU A 87 -14.44 6.41 6.10
C LEU A 87 -15.29 5.90 4.95
N VAL A 88 -15.79 6.79 4.08
CA VAL A 88 -16.68 6.42 2.98
C VAL A 88 -15.95 5.54 1.96
N THR A 89 -14.71 5.90 1.61
CA THR A 89 -13.92 5.12 0.64
C THR A 89 -13.52 3.76 1.17
N THR A 90 -13.07 3.65 2.42
CA THR A 90 -12.73 2.36 3.03
C THR A 90 -13.95 1.48 3.19
N TRP A 91 -15.10 2.05 3.58
CA TRP A 91 -16.37 1.32 3.65
C TRP A 91 -16.81 0.81 2.28
N ALA A 92 -16.77 1.66 1.24
CA ALA A 92 -17.08 1.24 -0.12
C ALA A 92 -16.20 0.10 -0.61
N VAL A 93 -14.87 0.19 -0.40
CA VAL A 93 -13.93 -0.89 -0.75
C VAL A 93 -14.24 -2.16 0.03
N ALA A 94 -14.53 -2.07 1.33
CA ALA A 94 -14.89 -3.21 2.15
C ALA A 94 -16.19 -3.90 1.68
N THR A 95 -17.17 -3.13 1.19
CA THR A 95 -18.42 -3.66 0.64
C THR A 95 -18.26 -4.28 -0.74
N ILE A 96 -17.47 -3.66 -1.62
CA ILE A 96 -17.20 -4.18 -2.97
C ILE A 96 -16.35 -5.46 -2.91
N ASN A 97 -15.53 -5.60 -1.85
CA ASN A 97 -14.61 -6.72 -1.66
C ASN A 97 -13.73 -7.00 -2.90
N PRO A 98 -13.01 -5.99 -3.44
CA PRO A 98 -12.09 -6.21 -4.54
C PRO A 98 -10.93 -7.11 -4.10
N SER A 99 -10.25 -7.75 -5.05
CA SER A 99 -9.07 -8.57 -4.74
C SER A 99 -8.00 -7.73 -4.04
N ILE A 100 -7.70 -8.08 -2.78
CA ILE A 100 -6.70 -7.37 -1.97
C ILE A 100 -5.32 -7.52 -2.62
N LEU A 101 -4.99 -8.74 -3.05
CA LEU A 101 -3.72 -9.00 -3.73
C LEU A 101 -3.66 -8.25 -5.07
N GLY A 102 -4.76 -8.23 -5.82
CA GLY A 102 -4.86 -7.43 -7.04
C GLY A 102 -4.65 -5.94 -6.79
N MET A 103 -5.18 -5.36 -5.70
CA MET A 103 -4.92 -3.96 -5.33
C MET A 103 -3.45 -3.69 -5.00
N ILE A 104 -2.80 -4.62 -4.28
CA ILE A 104 -1.37 -4.53 -3.94
C ILE A 104 -0.53 -4.61 -5.20
N GLU A 105 -0.83 -5.53 -6.11
CA GLU A 105 -0.09 -5.72 -7.37
C GLU A 105 -0.30 -4.55 -8.35
N SER A 106 -1.55 -4.07 -8.49
CA SER A 106 -1.93 -3.07 -9.48
C SER A 106 -1.55 -1.63 -9.10
N LEU A 107 -2.04 -1.15 -7.95
CA LEU A 107 -1.84 0.23 -7.50
C LEU A 107 -0.63 0.35 -6.58
N GLY A 108 -0.47 -0.60 -5.66
CA GLY A 108 0.64 -0.61 -4.70
C GLY A 108 2.00 -0.87 -5.36
N GLY A 109 2.05 -1.84 -6.26
CA GLY A 109 3.28 -2.32 -6.91
C GLY A 109 4.07 -1.21 -7.60
N PRO A 110 3.50 -0.51 -8.59
CA PRO A 110 4.21 0.55 -9.31
C PRO A 110 4.65 1.68 -8.38
N VAL A 111 3.76 2.11 -7.47
CA VAL A 111 4.05 3.22 -6.56
C VAL A 111 5.19 2.87 -5.62
N ILE A 112 5.14 1.70 -4.98
CA ILE A 112 6.19 1.22 -4.08
C ILE A 112 7.51 1.04 -4.85
N ALA A 113 7.49 0.45 -6.04
CA ALA A 113 8.69 0.29 -6.85
C ALA A 113 9.33 1.65 -7.20
N MET A 114 8.53 2.65 -7.58
CA MET A 114 9.02 4.01 -7.80
C MET A 114 9.61 4.63 -6.53
N LEU A 115 8.95 4.49 -5.39
CA LEU A 115 9.43 5.03 -4.11
C LEU A 115 10.71 4.36 -3.63
N LEU A 116 10.84 3.04 -3.80
CA LEU A 116 11.99 2.28 -3.30
C LEU A 116 13.20 2.35 -4.23
N PHE A 117 12.99 2.31 -5.55
CA PHE A 117 14.10 2.24 -6.50
C PHE A 117 14.41 3.57 -7.18
N ILE A 118 13.40 4.34 -7.59
CA ILE A 118 13.60 5.54 -8.43
C ILE A 118 13.75 6.81 -7.60
N MET A 119 12.89 7.01 -6.60
CA MET A 119 12.91 8.18 -5.73
C MET A 119 14.28 8.44 -5.08
N PRO A 120 14.97 7.46 -4.46
CA PRO A 120 16.29 7.73 -3.87
C PRO A 120 17.33 8.13 -4.93
N MET A 121 17.29 7.52 -6.12
CA MET A 121 18.21 7.85 -7.21
C MET A 121 17.98 9.26 -7.74
N TYR A 122 16.71 9.65 -7.89
CA TYR A 122 16.33 11.01 -8.21
C TYR A 122 16.78 12.01 -7.12
N ALA A 123 16.59 11.64 -5.85
CA ALA A 123 16.90 12.51 -4.73
C ALA A 123 18.41 12.74 -4.56
N ILE A 124 19.25 11.72 -4.82
CA ILE A 124 20.72 11.86 -4.88
C ILE A 124 21.14 12.87 -5.94
N LYS A 125 20.42 13.00 -7.07
CA LYS A 125 20.75 13.99 -8.10
C LYS A 125 20.22 15.38 -7.74
N LYS A 126 19.02 15.46 -7.16
CA LYS A 126 18.31 16.74 -6.96
C LYS A 126 18.64 17.46 -5.65
N VAL A 127 18.98 16.74 -4.58
CA VAL A 127 19.19 17.31 -3.25
C VAL A 127 20.69 17.39 -2.95
N PRO A 128 21.27 18.60 -2.79
CA PRO A 128 22.71 18.77 -2.58
C PRO A 128 23.28 17.96 -1.41
N ALA A 129 22.54 17.85 -0.30
CA ALA A 129 22.96 17.09 0.87
C ALA A 129 23.13 15.57 0.61
N MET A 130 22.52 15.05 -0.46
CA MET A 130 22.62 13.64 -0.85
C MET A 130 23.69 13.38 -1.93
N HIS A 131 24.33 14.41 -2.47
CA HIS A 131 25.38 14.28 -3.50
C HIS A 131 26.57 13.46 -3.00
N LYS A 132 26.79 13.38 -1.68
CA LYS A 132 27.79 12.49 -1.06
C LYS A 132 27.59 10.99 -1.37
N TYR A 133 26.40 10.61 -1.82
CA TYR A 133 26.07 9.24 -2.24
C TYR A 133 26.09 9.05 -3.76
N ALA A 134 26.44 10.09 -4.54
CA ALA A 134 26.50 10.04 -5.99
C ALA A 134 27.68 9.21 -6.51
N GLY A 135 27.62 8.82 -7.80
CA GLY A 135 28.73 8.16 -8.51
C GLY A 135 29.00 6.68 -8.16
N LYS A 136 28.24 6.09 -7.22
CA LYS A 136 28.41 4.67 -6.85
C LYS A 136 27.77 3.76 -7.90
N LEU A 137 28.45 2.67 -8.25
CA LEU A 137 27.93 1.61 -9.13
C LEU A 137 26.60 1.01 -8.62
N SER A 138 26.41 0.96 -7.30
CA SER A 138 25.16 0.56 -6.68
C SER A 138 23.96 1.38 -7.16
N ASN A 139 24.16 2.67 -7.47
CA ASN A 139 23.08 3.54 -7.92
C ASN A 139 22.61 3.14 -9.32
N VAL A 140 23.53 2.77 -10.20
CA VAL A 140 23.22 2.26 -11.53
C VAL A 140 22.47 0.94 -11.41
N PHE A 141 22.96 0.01 -10.58
CA PHE A 141 22.29 -1.25 -10.33
C PHE A 141 20.86 -1.08 -9.83
N VAL A 142 20.66 -0.26 -8.78
CA VAL A 142 19.33 0.03 -8.20
C VAL A 142 18.40 0.66 -9.23
N THR A 143 18.91 1.58 -10.06
CA THR A 143 18.12 2.20 -11.13
C THR A 143 17.70 1.17 -12.19
N VAL A 144 18.61 0.32 -12.66
CA VAL A 144 18.33 -0.70 -13.68
C VAL A 144 17.33 -1.73 -13.16
N ILE A 145 17.54 -2.28 -11.96
CA ILE A 145 16.60 -3.23 -11.35
C ILE A 145 15.24 -2.58 -11.10
N GLY A 146 15.21 -1.31 -10.69
CA GLY A 146 13.99 -0.53 -10.55
C GLY A 146 13.22 -0.40 -11.85
N LEU A 147 13.90 -0.04 -12.94
CA LEU A 147 13.30 0.08 -14.27
C LEU A 147 12.76 -1.26 -14.78
N ILE A 148 13.50 -2.35 -14.59
CA ILE A 148 13.04 -3.71 -14.95
C ILE A 148 11.78 -4.07 -14.14
N SER A 149 11.81 -3.84 -12.82
CA SER A 149 10.69 -4.15 -11.92
C SER A 149 9.44 -3.36 -12.30
N ILE A 150 9.59 -2.06 -12.54
CA ILE A 150 8.49 -1.20 -12.99
C ILE A 150 7.95 -1.68 -14.35
N SER A 151 8.82 -2.01 -15.30
CA SER A 151 8.42 -2.52 -16.61
C SER A 151 7.64 -3.83 -16.51
N ALA A 152 8.08 -4.76 -15.66
CA ALA A 152 7.40 -6.03 -15.43
C ALA A 152 6.00 -5.84 -14.82
N ILE A 153 5.86 -4.91 -13.86
CA ILE A 153 4.57 -4.60 -13.26
C ILE A 153 3.64 -3.97 -14.31
N PHE A 154 4.12 -2.99 -15.08
CA PHE A 154 3.31 -2.39 -16.15
C PHE A 154 2.91 -3.40 -17.22
N TYR A 155 3.80 -4.31 -17.60
CA TYR A 155 3.47 -5.40 -18.52
C TYR A 155 2.34 -6.27 -17.97
N SER A 156 2.40 -6.63 -16.69
CA SER A 156 1.36 -7.43 -16.01
C SER A 156 0.03 -6.69 -15.80
N LEU A 157 0.00 -5.35 -15.84
CA LEU A 157 -1.26 -4.59 -15.80
C LEU A 157 -1.84 -4.34 -17.21
N ALA A 158 -0.98 -4.23 -18.22
CA ALA A 158 -1.38 -3.87 -19.58
C ALA A 158 -1.79 -5.09 -20.43
N MET A 159 -1.31 -6.28 -20.06
CA MET A 159 -1.58 -7.56 -20.72
C MET A 159 -2.29 -8.51 -19.77
#